data_AF-M1AT16-F1
#
_entry.id   AF-M1AT16-F1
#
_cell.length_a   1.000
_cell.length_b   1.000
_cell.length_c   1.000
_cell.angle_alpha   90.00
_cell.angle_beta   90.00
_cell.angle_gamma   90.00
#
_symmetry.space_group_name_H-M   'P 1'
#
loop_
_entity.id
_entity.type
_entity.pdbx_description
1 polymer ?
#
loop_
_entity_poly.entity_id
_entity_poly.type
_entity_poly.pdbx_seq_one_letter_code
_entity_poly.pdbx_strand_id
1 'polypeptide(L)'
;MSLTSHSSTFLLPNLPTDDGPALTYALVILNQSIPKFTPLLWKHAKVHICADGGANRVFDELPGMFPHEEPSEIRKRYKPYAIKGDMDSIRTDVLDYYRGLGTKIIDESQDQDTTDLNKCVTYIRDSLYPEHPNVSQALQHSSGNF
;
A
#
# COMPACT_ATOMS: atom_id res chain seq x y z
N MET A 1 18.16 -7.20 34.66
CA MET A 1 17.96 -6.28 33.53
C MET A 1 16.58 -6.56 32.95
N SER A 2 15.64 -5.62 33.07
CA SER A 2 14.30 -5.78 32.48
C SER A 2 14.41 -5.57 30.98
N LEU A 3 14.17 -6.61 30.18
CA LEU A 3 14.01 -6.49 28.73
C LEU A 3 12.68 -5.77 28.49
N THR A 4 12.73 -4.52 28.05
CA THR A 4 11.56 -3.78 27.61
C THR A 4 11.00 -4.45 26.35
N SER A 5 9.97 -5.28 26.53
CA SER A 5 9.19 -5.82 25.42
C SER A 5 8.27 -4.71 24.92
N HIS A 6 8.66 -4.06 23.82
CA HIS A 6 7.76 -3.16 23.09
C HIS A 6 6.88 -4.01 22.18
N SER A 7 5.68 -4.36 22.65
CA SER A 7 4.65 -4.98 21.82
C SER A 7 3.79 -3.89 21.18
N SER A 8 3.76 -3.84 19.85
CA SER A 8 2.83 -2.98 19.11
C SER A 8 1.59 -3.79 18.78
N THR A 9 0.42 -3.34 19.22
CA THR A 9 -0.87 -3.97 18.89
C THR A 9 -1.16 -3.98 17.37
N PHE A 10 -0.41 -3.19 16.57
CA PHE A 10 -0.50 -3.22 15.12
C PHE A 10 0.40 -4.30 14.49
N LEU A 11 1.63 -4.46 14.99
CA LEU A 11 2.58 -5.47 14.50
C LEU A 11 2.29 -6.87 15.07
N LEU A 12 1.77 -6.90 16.29
CA LEU A 12 1.41 -8.08 17.06
C LEU A 12 0.01 -7.86 17.66
N PRO A 13 -1.05 -7.82 16.82
CA PRO A 13 -2.39 -7.66 17.32
C PRO A 13 -2.73 -8.81 18.26
N ASN A 14 -3.04 -8.46 19.52
CA ASN A 14 -3.79 -9.37 20.37
C ASN A 14 -5.13 -9.57 19.68
N LEU A 15 -5.42 -10.82 19.30
CA LEU A 15 -6.73 -11.18 18.75
C LEU A 15 -7.80 -10.69 19.73
N PRO A 16 -8.81 -9.94 19.29
CA PRO A 16 -9.87 -9.48 20.18
C PRO A 16 -10.48 -10.70 20.88
N THR A 17 -10.50 -10.70 22.20
CA THR A 17 -11.28 -11.63 23.03
C THR A 17 -12.76 -11.21 23.10
N ASP A 18 -13.14 -10.19 22.33
CA ASP A 18 -14.45 -9.55 22.34
C ASP A 18 -15.07 -9.67 20.94
N ASP A 19 -16.38 -9.93 20.85
CA ASP A 19 -17.15 -10.31 19.67
C ASP A 19 -17.27 -9.21 18.58
N GLY A 20 -16.36 -8.23 18.59
CA GLY A 20 -16.27 -7.16 17.58
C GLY A 20 -15.63 -7.61 16.27
N PRO A 21 -15.92 -6.93 15.14
CA PRO A 21 -15.30 -7.24 13.86
C PRO A 21 -13.78 -7.05 13.94
N ALA A 22 -13.04 -8.04 13.44
CA ALA A 22 -11.57 -7.98 13.40
C ALA A 22 -11.10 -6.76 12.58
N LEU A 23 -10.12 -6.02 13.11
CA LEU A 23 -9.51 -4.90 12.39
C LEU A 23 -8.87 -5.38 11.08
N THR A 24 -9.19 -4.71 9.98
CA THR A 24 -8.59 -4.95 8.67
C THR A 24 -7.71 -3.76 8.27
N TYR A 25 -6.50 -4.05 7.81
CA TYR A 25 -5.53 -3.02 7.43
C TYR A 25 -5.29 -2.99 5.92
N ALA A 26 -5.04 -1.80 5.39
CA ALA A 26 -4.42 -1.58 4.10
C ALA A 26 -2.97 -1.13 4.31
N LEU A 27 -2.05 -1.63 3.49
CA LEU A 27 -0.64 -1.22 3.50
C LEU A 27 -0.35 -0.37 2.26
N VAL A 28 0.09 0.87 2.48
CA VAL A 28 0.62 1.73 1.41
C VAL A 28 2.15 1.77 1.54
N ILE A 29 2.85 1.40 0.46
CA ILE A 29 4.30 1.41 0.37
C ILE A 29 4.72 2.64 -0.43
N LEU A 30 5.45 3.56 0.20
CA LEU A 30 5.97 4.77 -0.43
C LEU A 30 7.37 4.53 -1.01
N ASN A 31 7.86 5.47 -1.82
CA ASN A 31 9.22 5.46 -2.36
C ASN A 31 10.29 5.84 -1.32
N GLN A 32 10.32 5.11 -0.20
CA GLN A 32 11.30 5.22 0.88
C GLN A 32 11.79 3.81 1.26
N SER A 33 12.99 3.70 1.82
CA SER A 33 13.51 2.38 2.25
C SER A 33 12.55 1.73 3.24
N ILE A 34 12.26 0.45 3.00
CA ILE A 34 11.23 -0.27 3.73
C ILE A 34 11.81 -0.87 5.04
N PRO A 35 11.05 -0.86 6.14
CA PRO A 35 11.53 -1.43 7.40
C PRO A 35 11.70 -2.95 7.31
N LYS A 36 12.61 -3.51 8.12
CA LYS A 36 12.86 -4.97 8.15
C LYS A 36 11.66 -5.83 8.55
N PHE A 37 10.67 -5.22 9.22
CA PHE A 37 9.42 -5.88 9.60
C PHE A 37 8.30 -5.75 8.54
N THR A 38 8.60 -5.24 7.35
CA THR A 38 7.65 -5.17 6.21
C THR A 38 6.96 -6.52 5.91
N PRO A 39 7.63 -7.68 5.95
CA PRO A 39 6.96 -8.98 5.79
C PRO A 39 5.81 -9.21 6.77
N LEU A 40 5.94 -8.73 8.01
CA LEU A 40 4.91 -8.83 9.03
C LEU A 40 3.73 -7.89 8.72
N LEU A 41 4.02 -6.63 8.35
CA LEU A 41 2.99 -5.69 7.89
C LEU A 41 2.19 -6.25 6.72
N TRP A 42 2.91 -6.81 5.74
CA TRP A 42 2.30 -7.40 4.57
C TRP A 42 1.37 -8.56 4.94
N LYS A 43 1.80 -9.44 5.85
CA LYS A 43 0.97 -10.56 6.33
C LYS A 43 -0.33 -10.09 6.99
N HIS A 44 -0.29 -8.98 7.72
CA HIS A 44 -1.44 -8.48 8.49
C HIS A 44 -2.36 -7.55 7.69
N ALA A 45 -1.90 -6.95 6.59
CA ALA A 45 -2.72 -6.16 5.71
C ALA A 45 -3.50 -7.02 4.69
N LYS A 46 -4.75 -6.65 4.43
CA LYS A 46 -5.63 -7.29 3.44
C LYS A 46 -5.35 -6.82 2.01
N VAL A 47 -4.86 -5.60 1.87
CA VAL A 47 -4.52 -5.01 0.58
C VAL A 47 -3.20 -4.25 0.67
N HIS A 48 -2.40 -4.32 -0.40
CA HIS A 48 -1.08 -3.73 -0.50
C HIS A 48 -1.02 -2.86 -1.76
N ILE A 49 -0.78 -1.57 -1.59
CA ILE A 49 -0.69 -0.61 -2.68
C ILE A 49 0.69 0.03 -2.64
N CYS A 50 1.36 0.06 -3.78
CA CYS A 50 2.58 0.85 -3.92
C CYS A 50 2.23 2.22 -4.50
N ALA A 51 2.69 3.27 -3.83
CA ALA A 51 2.65 4.63 -4.34
C ALA A 51 3.84 4.80 -5.29
N ASP A 52 3.56 4.72 -6.58
CA ASP A 52 4.52 4.84 -7.68
C ASP A 52 5.86 4.10 -7.42
N GLY A 53 6.96 4.82 -7.20
CA GLY A 53 8.29 4.27 -6.94
C GLY A 53 8.41 3.43 -5.67
N GLY A 54 7.39 3.39 -4.81
CA GLY A 54 7.28 2.40 -3.74
C GLY A 54 7.34 0.96 -4.26
N ALA A 55 6.93 0.70 -5.51
CA ALA A 55 7.06 -0.61 -6.13
C ALA A 55 8.52 -1.01 -6.35
N ASN A 56 9.41 -0.06 -6.64
CA ASN A 56 10.85 -0.30 -6.73
C ASN A 56 11.37 -0.84 -5.40
N ARG A 57 10.93 -0.26 -4.27
CA ARG A 57 11.33 -0.65 -2.92
C ARG A 57 10.95 -2.09 -2.60
N VAL A 58 9.72 -2.47 -2.93
CA VAL A 58 9.25 -3.86 -2.79
C VAL A 58 10.10 -4.80 -3.66
N PHE A 59 10.37 -4.42 -4.90
CA PHE A 59 11.11 -5.26 -5.86
C PHE A 59 12.58 -5.47 -5.49
N ASP A 60 13.24 -4.42 -4.99
CA ASP A 60 14.68 -4.39 -4.71
C ASP A 60 15.01 -4.87 -3.30
N GLU A 61 14.25 -4.42 -2.28
CA GLU A 61 14.65 -4.56 -0.87
C GLU A 61 14.09 -5.83 -0.21
N LEU A 62 12.88 -6.30 -0.56
CA LEU A 62 12.30 -7.49 0.07
C LEU A 62 13.08 -8.78 -0.13
N PRO A 63 13.65 -9.09 -1.32
CA PRO A 63 14.50 -10.27 -1.49
C PRO A 63 15.64 -10.34 -0.47
N GLY A 64 16.23 -9.19 -0.10
CA GLY A 64 17.30 -9.13 0.89
C GLY A 64 16.88 -9.53 2.31
N MET A 65 15.59 -9.61 2.60
CA MET A 65 15.06 -10.07 3.89
C MET A 65 14.92 -11.60 3.96
N PHE A 66 15.07 -12.31 2.83
CA PHE A 66 14.93 -13.76 2.70
C PHE A 66 16.18 -14.37 2.02
N PRO A 67 17.35 -14.38 2.69
CA PRO A 67 18.63 -14.74 2.06
C PRO A 67 18.73 -16.20 1.60
N HIS A 68 17.78 -17.06 2.00
CA HIS A 68 17.74 -18.48 1.66
C HIS A 68 16.65 -18.81 0.62
N GLU A 69 16.00 -17.80 0.04
CA GLU A 69 14.95 -17.97 -0.94
C GLU A 69 15.30 -17.27 -2.24
N GLU A 70 14.80 -17.80 -3.36
CA GLU A 70 15.04 -17.21 -4.68
C GLU A 70 14.37 -15.83 -4.78
N PRO A 71 15.11 -14.76 -5.18
CA PRO A 71 14.57 -13.41 -5.28
C PRO A 71 13.31 -13.28 -6.14
N SER A 72 13.21 -14.08 -7.21
CA SER A 72 12.05 -14.12 -8.10
C SER A 72 10.79 -14.62 -7.39
N GLU A 73 10.93 -15.62 -6.52
CA GLU A 73 9.82 -16.17 -5.73
C GLU A 73 9.36 -15.18 -4.66
N ILE A 74 10.30 -14.45 -4.05
CA ILE A 74 9.96 -13.36 -3.11
C ILE A 74 9.20 -12.25 -3.82
N ARG A 75 9.65 -11.79 -4.99
CA ARG A 75 8.95 -10.76 -5.77
C ARG A 75 7.54 -11.20 -6.19
N LYS A 76 7.33 -12.48 -6.51
CA LYS A 76 5.99 -13.03 -6.77
C LYS A 76 5.11 -13.07 -5.52
N ARG A 77 5.68 -13.50 -4.38
CA ARG A 77 4.99 -13.57 -3.08
C ARG A 77 4.55 -12.19 -2.60
N TYR A 78 5.40 -11.18 -2.78
CA TYR A 78 5.15 -9.80 -2.37
C TYR A 78 4.69 -8.93 -3.55
N LYS A 79 3.77 -9.47 -4.35
CA LYS A 79 3.13 -8.74 -5.44
C LYS A 79 2.08 -7.76 -4.89
N PRO A 80 2.20 -6.44 -5.11
CA PRO A 80 1.18 -5.50 -4.69
C PRO A 80 -0.13 -5.72 -5.46
N TYR A 81 -1.25 -5.41 -4.81
CA TYR A 81 -2.57 -5.41 -5.44
C TYR A 81 -2.66 -4.34 -6.53
N ALA A 82 -2.18 -3.14 -6.22
CA ALA A 82 -2.11 -2.03 -7.18
C ALA A 82 -0.82 -1.22 -7.02
N ILE A 83 -0.40 -0.61 -8.12
CA ILE A 83 0.59 0.46 -8.17
C ILE A 83 -0.15 1.70 -8.66
N LYS A 84 -0.11 2.78 -7.90
CA LYS A 84 -0.85 4.01 -8.18
C LYS A 84 0.04 5.24 -7.99
N GLY A 85 -0.08 6.19 -8.90
CA GLY A 85 0.68 7.44 -8.91
C GLY A 85 0.80 7.97 -10.34
N ASP A 86 1.64 8.96 -10.57
CA ASP A 86 1.89 9.53 -11.92
C ASP A 86 2.92 8.75 -12.75
N MET A 87 3.48 7.67 -12.19
CA MET A 87 4.46 6.77 -12.84
C MET A 87 5.80 7.44 -13.17
N ASP A 88 6.15 8.54 -12.49
CA ASP A 88 7.38 9.30 -12.77
C ASP A 88 8.62 8.75 -12.05
N SER A 89 8.42 7.98 -10.98
CA SER A 89 9.50 7.45 -10.13
C SER A 89 9.61 5.93 -10.16
N ILE A 90 8.58 5.19 -10.58
CA ILE A 90 8.70 3.76 -10.85
C ILE A 90 9.57 3.48 -12.07
N ARG A 91 10.45 2.47 -11.98
CA ARG A 91 11.21 2.03 -13.15
C ARG A 91 10.34 1.19 -14.08
N THR A 92 10.53 1.34 -15.39
CA THR A 92 9.75 0.64 -16.41
C THR A 92 9.85 -0.88 -16.28
N ASP A 93 11.02 -1.43 -15.96
CA ASP A 93 11.23 -2.87 -15.77
C ASP A 93 10.42 -3.44 -14.59
N VAL A 94 10.34 -2.68 -13.48
CA VAL A 94 9.55 -3.04 -12.30
C VAL A 94 8.06 -2.94 -12.58
N LEU A 95 7.64 -1.87 -13.27
CA LEU A 95 6.25 -1.66 -13.67
C LEU A 95 5.76 -2.79 -14.59
N ASP A 96 6.55 -3.13 -15.61
CA ASP A 96 6.25 -4.20 -16.56
C ASP A 96 6.21 -5.57 -15.88
N TYR A 97 7.15 -5.84 -14.96
CA TYR A 97 7.17 -7.08 -14.19
C TYR A 97 5.87 -7.28 -13.39
N TYR A 98 5.47 -6.29 -12.59
CA TYR A 98 4.26 -6.42 -11.77
C TYR A 98 2.98 -6.39 -12.62
N ARG A 99 2.96 -5.62 -13.71
CA ARG A 99 1.87 -5.67 -14.70
C ARG A 99 1.70 -7.09 -15.25
N GLY A 100 2.80 -7.74 -15.61
CA GLY A 100 2.80 -9.13 -16.11
C GLY A 100 2.30 -10.15 -15.08
N LEU A 101 2.44 -9.86 -13.79
CA LEU A 101 1.88 -10.68 -12.69
C LEU A 101 0.41 -10.32 -12.34
N GLY A 102 -0.20 -9.39 -13.06
CA GLY A 102 -1.59 -8.97 -12.87
C GLY A 102 -1.81 -7.93 -11.76
N THR A 103 -0.77 -7.20 -11.35
CA THR A 103 -0.94 -6.00 -10.50
C THR A 103 -1.70 -4.93 -11.27
N LYS A 104 -2.67 -4.26 -10.62
CA LYS A 104 -3.40 -3.15 -11.23
C LYS A 104 -2.51 -1.91 -11.32
N ILE A 105 -2.31 -1.40 -12.53
CA ILE A 105 -1.59 -0.14 -12.74
C ILE A 105 -2.62 0.98 -12.89
N ILE A 106 -2.55 1.98 -12.01
CA ILE A 106 -3.49 3.10 -11.98
C ILE A 106 -2.69 4.39 -12.15
N ASP A 107 -2.63 4.83 -13.40
CA ASP A 107 -1.91 6.03 -13.81
C ASP A 107 -2.72 7.30 -13.49
N GLU A 108 -2.10 8.20 -12.74
CA GLU A 108 -2.62 9.51 -12.31
C GLU A 108 -1.72 10.65 -12.79
N SER A 109 -1.06 10.49 -13.94
CA SER A 109 -0.17 11.51 -14.51
C SER A 109 -0.89 12.83 -14.80
N GLN A 110 -2.22 12.82 -14.91
CA GLN A 110 -3.04 14.00 -15.17
C GLN A 110 -3.30 14.84 -13.91
N ASP A 111 -3.09 14.28 -12.71
CA ASP A 111 -3.22 15.00 -11.42
C ASP A 111 -1.82 15.30 -10.87
N GLN A 112 -1.37 16.54 -11.08
CA GLN A 112 -0.08 17.05 -10.62
C GLN A 112 -0.19 17.82 -9.29
N ASP A 113 -1.40 18.00 -8.78
CA ASP A 113 -1.67 18.81 -7.58
C ASP A 113 -1.69 17.96 -6.30
N THR A 114 -1.75 16.63 -6.42
CA THR A 114 -1.78 15.70 -5.29
C THR A 114 -0.59 14.73 -5.27
N THR A 115 -0.13 14.37 -4.06
CA THR A 115 0.95 13.39 -3.90
C THR A 115 0.46 11.96 -4.12
N ASP A 116 1.36 11.04 -4.46
CA ASP A 116 1.01 9.62 -4.62
C ASP A 116 0.47 8.98 -3.34
N LEU A 117 0.90 9.46 -2.16
CA LEU A 117 0.31 9.03 -0.90
C LEU A 117 -1.18 9.42 -0.84
N ASN A 118 -1.52 10.67 -1.17
CA ASN A 118 -2.91 11.13 -1.20
C ASN A 118 -3.73 10.32 -2.21
N LYS A 119 -3.20 10.13 -3.42
CA LYS A 119 -3.80 9.31 -4.48
C LYS A 119 -4.11 7.88 -3.99
N CYS A 120 -3.17 7.24 -3.31
CA CYS A 120 -3.35 5.89 -2.76
C CYS A 120 -4.39 5.82 -1.64
N VAL A 121 -4.36 6.76 -0.69
CA VAL A 121 -5.32 6.81 0.43
C VAL A 121 -6.75 7.02 -0.08
N THR A 122 -6.94 7.95 -1.02
CA THR A 122 -8.23 8.20 -1.68
C THR A 122 -8.74 6.94 -2.40
N TYR A 123 -7.87 6.24 -3.14
CA TYR A 123 -8.25 5.00 -3.80
C TYR A 123 -8.70 3.91 -2.82
N ILE A 124 -8.02 3.75 -1.69
CA ILE A 124 -8.43 2.81 -0.64
C ILE A 124 -9.82 3.17 -0.11
N ARG A 125 -10.02 4.44 0.25
CA ARG A 125 -11.28 4.94 0.79
C ARG A 125 -12.45 4.69 -0.16
N ASP A 126 -12.28 5.10 -1.43
CA ASP A 126 -13.41 5.18 -2.36
C ASP A 126 -13.67 3.87 -3.11
N SER A 127 -12.63 3.08 -3.39
CA SER A 127 -12.75 1.90 -4.26
C SER A 127 -12.74 0.56 -3.51
N LEU A 128 -12.19 0.52 -2.29
CA LEU A 128 -12.02 -0.72 -1.53
C LEU A 128 -12.91 -0.80 -0.28
N TYR A 129 -13.45 0.31 0.18
CA TYR A 129 -14.38 0.38 1.31
C TYR A 129 -15.59 1.27 0.99
N PRO A 130 -16.49 0.83 0.09
CA PRO A 130 -17.62 1.64 -0.39
C PRO A 130 -18.72 1.89 0.66
N GLU A 131 -18.61 1.35 1.87
CA GLU A 131 -19.58 1.49 2.97
C GLU A 131 -19.71 2.93 3.54
N HIS A 132 -19.00 3.92 2.97
CA HIS A 132 -19.18 5.34 3.27
C HIS A 132 -19.55 6.15 2.02
N PRO A 133 -20.85 6.23 1.65
CA PRO A 133 -21.32 6.94 0.45
C PRO A 133 -21.19 8.49 0.47
N ASN A 134 -20.64 9.10 1.53
CA ASN A 134 -20.78 10.55 1.76
C ASN A 134 -19.44 11.30 1.80
N VAL A 135 -18.67 11.24 0.72
CA VAL A 135 -17.64 12.26 0.43
C VAL A 135 -17.89 12.98 -0.91
N SER A 136 -18.82 12.48 -1.74
CA SER A 136 -19.11 13.08 -3.05
C SER A 136 -20.09 14.28 -3.05
N GLN A 137 -20.63 14.70 -1.89
CA GLN A 137 -21.55 15.86 -1.81
C GLN A 137 -20.89 17.20 -1.42
N ALA A 138 -19.61 17.21 -1.02
CA ALA A 138 -18.95 18.44 -0.55
C ALA A 138 -18.23 19.25 -1.67
N LEU A 139 -18.17 18.74 -2.90
CA LEU A 139 -17.49 19.41 -4.02
C LEU A 139 -18.42 19.90 -5.15
N GLN A 140 -19.75 19.79 -4.98
CA GLN A 140 -20.74 20.30 -5.95
C GLN A 140 -21.43 21.60 -5.51
N HIS A 141 -21.13 22.16 -4.34
CA HIS A 141 -21.82 23.36 -3.82
C HIS A 141 -20.97 24.64 -3.68
N SER A 142 -19.75 24.69 -4.22
CA SER A 142 -18.88 25.89 -4.12
C SER A 142 -18.53 26.55 -5.46
N SER A 143 -19.30 26.32 -6.53
CA SER A 143 -19.09 27.04 -7.80
C SER A 143 -20.44 27.36 -8.46
N GLY A 144 -21.00 28.51 -8.12
CA GLY A 144 -22.24 28.99 -8.73
C GLY A 144 -22.82 30.21 -8.03
N ASN A 145 -22.07 31.32 -7.99
CA ASN A 145 -22.65 32.66 -7.89
C ASN A 145 -21.63 33.71 -8.38
N PHE A 146 -21.59 33.91 -9.69
CA PHE A 146 -21.43 35.18 -10.39
C PHE A 146 -21.96 35.03 -11.81
#